data_AF-A0A6J7IDZ8-F1
#
_entry.id   AF-A0A6J7IDZ8-F1
#
_cell.length_a   1.000
_cell.length_b   1.000
_cell.length_c   1.000
_cell.angle_alpha   90.00
_cell.angle_beta   90.00
_cell.angle_gamma   90.00
#
_symmetry.space_group_name_H-M   'P 1'
#
loop_
_entity.id
_entity.type
_entity.pdbx_description
1 polymer ?
#
loop_
_entity_poly.entity_id
_entity_poly.type
_entity_poly.pdbx_seq_one_letter_code
_entity_poly.pdbx_strand_id
1 'polypeptide(L)'
;MRHASFTLATLEVDDEPLRLLTASLMVVRRPDVAALDWEVVATTLPGETLEQRPVQLVMTELLDGRLFRGDAFVVRSDQQRHVFRGGGSLTGLLPADDLEDQP
;
A
#
# COMPACT_ATOMS: atom_id res chain seq x y z
N MET A 1 7.69 1.15 17.91
CA MET A 1 6.88 0.84 16.70
C MET A 1 6.44 2.17 16.12
N ARG A 2 6.84 2.46 14.89
CA ARG A 2 6.48 3.71 14.17
C ARG A 2 5.56 3.35 13.02
N HIS A 3 4.62 4.23 12.70
CA HIS A 3 3.71 4.02 11.59
C HIS A 3 3.40 5.33 10.86
N ALA A 4 3.15 5.23 9.57
CA ALA A 4 2.71 6.31 8.70
C ALA A 4 1.52 5.83 7.87
N SER A 5 0.58 6.73 7.59
CA SER A 5 -0.63 6.42 6.83
C SER A 5 -0.83 7.45 5.73
N PHE A 6 -1.09 6.98 4.52
CA PHE A 6 -1.29 7.81 3.34
C PHE A 6 -2.64 7.49 2.71
N THR A 7 -3.42 8.52 2.36
CA THR A 7 -4.63 8.34 1.55
C THR A 7 -4.25 8.31 0.09
N LEU A 8 -4.73 7.32 -0.66
CA LEU A 8 -4.36 7.12 -2.05
C LEU A 8 -5.43 7.69 -2.99
N ALA A 9 -4.99 8.42 -4.03
CA ALA A 9 -5.81 8.85 -5.15
C ALA A 9 -5.96 7.76 -6.21
N THR A 10 -4.88 7.02 -6.48
CA THR A 10 -4.86 5.94 -7.47
C THR A 10 -4.14 4.71 -6.93
N LEU A 11 -4.52 3.55 -7.46
CA LEU A 11 -3.89 2.26 -7.22
C LEU A 11 -3.92 1.47 -8.52
N GLU A 12 -2.77 0.96 -8.94
CA GLU A 12 -2.60 0.02 -10.03
C GLU A 12 -2.08 -1.30 -9.47
N VAL A 13 -2.62 -2.41 -9.98
CA VAL A 13 -2.25 -3.78 -9.62
C VAL A 13 -1.75 -4.46 -10.90
N ASP A 14 -0.45 -4.76 -10.97
CA ASP A 14 0.20 -5.28 -12.18
C ASP A 14 -0.14 -4.48 -13.45
N ASP A 15 0.07 -3.16 -13.38
CA ASP A 15 -0.22 -2.19 -14.45
C ASP A 15 -1.72 -2.03 -14.81
N GLU A 16 -2.63 -2.68 -14.08
CA GLU A 16 -4.07 -2.50 -14.25
C GLU A 16 -4.66 -1.55 -13.19
N PRO A 17 -5.35 -0.46 -13.59
CA PRO A 17 -5.89 0.50 -12.64
C PRO A 17 -7.09 -0.07 -11.89
N LEU A 18 -7.03 -0.02 -10.55
CA LEU A 18 -8.16 -0.36 -9.69
C LEU A 18 -9.04 0.88 -9.48
N ARG A 19 -10.35 0.75 -9.75
CA ARG A 19 -11.31 1.86 -9.61
C ARG A 19 -11.67 2.10 -8.15
N LEU A 20 -10.99 3.05 -7.53
CA LEU A 20 -11.13 3.35 -6.11
C LEU A 20 -12.38 4.18 -5.79
N LEU A 21 -13.06 3.83 -4.71
CA LEU A 21 -13.88 4.75 -3.91
C LEU A 21 -13.01 5.43 -2.85
N THR A 22 -12.22 4.62 -2.14
CA THR A 22 -11.22 5.07 -1.16
C THR A 22 -10.08 4.05 -1.10
N ALA A 23 -8.88 4.49 -0.76
CA ALA A 23 -7.81 3.59 -0.38
C ALA A 23 -6.83 4.25 0.58
N SER A 24 -6.17 3.42 1.39
CA SER A 24 -5.14 3.85 2.33
C SER A 24 -3.95 2.89 2.30
N LEU A 25 -2.75 3.46 2.35
CA LEU A 25 -1.49 2.75 2.59
C LEU A 25 -1.10 2.98 4.06
N MET A 26 -0.88 1.90 4.80
CA MET A 26 -0.33 1.91 6.16
C MET A 26 1.06 1.29 6.13
N VAL A 27 2.05 2.00 6.65
CA VAL A 27 3.43 1.54 6.73
C VAL A 27 3.83 1.44 8.19
N VAL A 28 4.47 0.34 8.56
CA VAL A 28 4.90 0.04 9.92
C VAL A 28 6.38 -0.33 9.94
N ARG A 29 7.14 0.34 10.80
CA ARG A 29 8.51 -0.03 11.14
C ARG A 29 8.56 -0.62 12.55
N ARG A 30 9.06 -1.86 12.63
CA ARG A 30 9.33 -2.56 13.89
C ARG A 30 10.81 -2.42 14.24
N PRO A 31 11.16 -2.26 15.53
CA PRO A 31 12.56 -2.07 15.95
C PRO A 31 13.45 -3.28 15.62
N ASP A 32 12.91 -4.49 15.69
CA ASP A 32 13.70 -5.73 15.55
C ASP A 32 13.71 -6.31 14.12
N VAL A 33 13.09 -5.62 13.15
CA VAL A 33 12.93 -6.11 11.78
C VAL A 33 13.42 -5.05 10.79
N ALA A 34 14.45 -5.40 10.02
CA ALA A 34 15.03 -4.51 9.02
C ALA A 34 14.10 -4.28 7.81
N ALA A 35 13.12 -5.14 7.58
CA ALA A 35 12.08 -4.96 6.56
C ALA A 35 10.94 -4.06 7.06
N LEU A 36 10.36 -3.26 6.17
CA LEU A 36 9.08 -2.60 6.45
C LEU A 36 7.94 -3.60 6.28
N ASP A 37 6.94 -3.48 7.15
CA ASP A 37 5.63 -4.07 6.90
C ASP A 37 4.73 -2.98 6.36
N TRP A 38 4.01 -3.23 5.28
CA TRP A 38 3.03 -2.27 4.80
C TRP A 38 1.79 -2.96 4.23
N GLU A 39 0.66 -2.27 4.34
CA GLU A 39 -0.65 -2.79 3.95
C GLU A 39 -1.40 -1.73 3.15
N VAL A 40 -2.03 -2.15 2.06
CA VAL A 40 -2.98 -1.32 1.32
C VAL A 40 -4.36 -1.91 1.50
N VAL A 41 -5.30 -1.06 1.90
CA VAL A 41 -6.72 -1.39 1.93
C VAL A 41 -7.42 -0.50 0.93
N ALA A 42 -7.99 -1.11 -0.10
CA ALA A 42 -8.76 -0.44 -1.14
C ALA A 42 -10.23 -0.84 -1.05
N THR A 43 -11.10 0.16 -1.18
CA THR A 43 -12.54 -0.01 -1.34
C THR A 43 -12.93 0.45 -2.73
N THR A 44 -13.67 -0.37 -3.46
CA THR A 44 -14.10 -0.14 -4.84
C THR A 44 -15.62 -0.23 -4.96
N LEU A 45 -16.17 0.13 -6.13
CA LEU A 45 -17.50 -0.32 -6.49
C LEU A 45 -17.53 -1.87 -6.60
N PRO A 46 -18.70 -2.51 -6.41
CA PRO A 46 -18.85 -3.95 -6.61
C PRO A 46 -18.27 -4.38 -7.97
N GLY A 47 -17.32 -5.32 -7.93
CA GLY A 47 -16.59 -5.77 -9.11
C GLY A 47 -15.98 -7.16 -8.93
N GLU A 48 -15.04 -7.48 -9.82
CA GLU A 48 -14.33 -8.75 -9.80
C GLU A 48 -13.41 -8.85 -8.60
N THR A 49 -13.33 -10.04 -8.02
CA THR A 49 -12.37 -10.34 -6.96
C THR A 49 -11.01 -10.63 -7.57
N LEU A 50 -9.96 -10.11 -6.95
CA LEU A 50 -8.59 -10.44 -7.28
C LEU A 50 -8.21 -11.80 -6.71
N GLU A 51 -7.48 -12.59 -7.50
CA GLU A 51 -6.89 -13.83 -7.03
C GLU A 51 -5.84 -13.58 -5.94
N GLN A 52 -5.71 -14.52 -5.00
CA GLN A 52 -4.66 -14.45 -3.97
C GLN A 52 -3.31 -14.84 -4.58
N ARG A 53 -2.53 -13.84 -5.00
CA ARG A 53 -1.23 -14.02 -5.63
C ARG A 53 -0.29 -12.84 -5.34
N PRO A 54 1.01 -12.99 -5.61
CA PRO A 54 1.93 -11.85 -5.65
C PRO A 54 1.53 -10.88 -6.76
N VAL A 55 1.70 -9.59 -6.49
CA VAL A 55 1.38 -8.46 -7.39
C VAL A 55 2.39 -7.33 -7.19
N GLN A 56 2.59 -6.52 -8.21
CA GLN A 56 3.24 -5.22 -8.10
C GLN A 56 2.17 -4.14 -7.91
N LEU A 57 2.39 -3.23 -6.94
CA LEU A 57 1.53 -2.09 -6.73
C LEU A 57 2.21 -0.78 -7.12
N VAL A 58 1.47 0.08 -7.81
CA VAL A 58 1.82 1.48 -8.05
C VAL A 58 0.69 2.35 -7.49
N MET A 59 1.04 3.31 -6.64
CA MET A 59 0.06 4.08 -5.87
C MET A 59 0.41 5.56 -5.90
N THR A 60 -0.59 6.41 -6.05
CA THR A 60 -0.40 7.87 -5.95
C THR A 60 -1.09 8.38 -4.70
N GLU A 61 -0.38 9.14 -3.87
CA GLU A 61 -0.93 9.84 -2.71
C GLU A 61 -1.90 10.93 -3.12
N LEU A 62 -3.00 11.07 -2.39
CA LEU A 62 -4.01 12.08 -2.64
C LEU A 62 -3.55 13.50 -2.27
N LEU A 63 -2.73 13.65 -1.24
CA LEU A 63 -2.38 14.96 -0.68
C LEU A 63 -1.39 15.73 -1.56
N ASP A 64 -0.30 15.09 -1.96
CA ASP A 64 0.83 15.74 -2.65
C ASP A 64 1.17 15.08 -4.01
N GLY A 65 0.44 14.03 -4.41
CA GLY A 65 0.69 13.29 -5.64
C GLY A 65 1.92 12.37 -5.58
N ARG A 66 2.44 12.08 -4.39
CA ARG A 66 3.61 11.23 -4.22
C ARG A 66 3.36 9.82 -4.75
N LEU A 67 4.38 9.27 -5.39
CA LEU A 67 4.31 7.95 -6.02
C LEU A 67 4.98 6.90 -5.12
N PHE A 68 4.20 5.91 -4.70
CA PHE A 68 4.69 4.72 -4.02
C PHE A 68 4.70 3.52 -4.95
N ARG A 69 5.72 2.67 -4.81
CA ARG A 69 5.79 1.38 -5.50
C ARG A 69 6.38 0.30 -4.61
N GLY A 70 5.79 -0.90 -4.67
CA GLY A 70 6.30 -2.06 -3.96
C GLY A 70 5.62 -3.35 -4.36
N ASP A 71 6.31 -4.46 -4.08
CA ASP A 71 5.78 -5.81 -4.25
C ASP A 71 4.88 -6.17 -3.08
N ALA A 72 3.73 -6.77 -3.39
CA ALA A 72 2.74 -7.18 -2.40
C ALA A 72 2.16 -8.55 -2.72
N PHE A 73 1.37 -9.05 -1.78
CA PHE A 73 0.52 -10.22 -1.96
C PHE A 73 -0.94 -9.81 -1.71
N VAL A 74 -1.84 -10.26 -2.58
CA VAL A 74 -3.28 -10.12 -2.36
C VAL A 74 -3.69 -11.07 -1.24
N VAL A 75 -3.89 -10.56 -0.02
CA VAL A 75 -4.23 -11.40 1.14
C VAL A 75 -5.73 -11.62 1.28
N ARG A 76 -6.53 -10.67 0.78
CA ARG A 76 -7.98 -10.77 0.76
C ARG A 76 -8.53 -9.92 -0.37
N SER A 77 -9.47 -10.51 -1.11
CA SER A 77 -10.32 -9.77 -2.03
C SER A 77 -11.74 -10.27 -1.87
N ASP A 78 -12.66 -9.36 -1.62
CA ASP A 78 -14.08 -9.58 -1.82
C ASP A 78 -14.61 -8.58 -2.88
N GLN A 79 -15.93 -8.54 -3.12
CA GLN A 79 -16.50 -7.76 -4.22
C GLN A 79 -16.22 -6.25 -4.14
N GLN A 80 -15.91 -5.72 -2.97
CA GLN A 80 -15.72 -4.28 -2.75
C GLN A 80 -14.45 -3.94 -1.99
N ARG A 81 -13.84 -4.90 -1.29
CA ARG A 81 -12.65 -4.66 -0.46
C ARG A 81 -11.50 -5.55 -0.89
N HIS A 82 -10.37 -4.90 -1.15
CA HIS A 82 -9.11 -5.54 -1.49
C HIS A 82 -8.06 -5.17 -0.45
N VAL A 83 -7.35 -6.17 0.05
CA VAL A 83 -6.28 -6.01 1.02
C VAL A 83 -5.01 -6.62 0.44
N PHE A 84 -3.97 -5.81 0.40
CA PHE A 84 -2.65 -6.18 -0.08
C PHE A 84 -1.66 -6.02 1.06
N ARG A 85 -0.76 -6.98 1.22
CA ARG A 85 0.36 -6.86 2.15
C ARG A 85 1.67 -6.91 1.41
N GLY A 86 2.47 -5.87 1.59
CA GLY A 86 3.87 -5.90 1.20
C GLY A 86 4.75 -6.16 2.41
N GLY A 87 5.80 -6.94 2.17
CA GLY A 87 6.88 -7.15 3.11
C GLY A 87 8.19 -6.75 2.43
N GLY A 88 8.93 -5.83 3.05
CA GLY A 88 10.21 -5.38 2.54
C GLY A 88 10.15 -3.99 1.91
N SER A 89 10.67 -3.86 0.69
CA SER A 89 10.92 -2.57 0.05
C SER A 89 9.62 -1.86 -0.33
N LEU A 90 9.56 -0.56 -0.03
CA LEU A 90 8.54 0.36 -0.49
C LEU A 90 9.24 1.65 -0.91
N THR A 91 9.18 1.97 -2.20
CA THR A 91 9.72 3.22 -2.73
C THR A 91 8.72 4.36 -2.54
N GLY A 92 9.22 5.60 -2.47
CA GLY A 92 8.38 6.79 -2.29
C GLY A 92 8.29 7.27 -0.84
N LEU A 93 8.83 6.53 0.14
CA LEU A 93 8.95 7.04 1.50
C LEU A 93 10.01 8.14 1.59
N LEU A 94 9.74 9.14 2.40
CA LEU A 94 10.62 10.26 2.70
C LEU A 94 11.05 10.22 4.18
N PRO A 95 12.22 10.80 4.54
CA PRO A 95 12.63 10.90 5.94
C PRO A 95 11.61 11.61 6.83
N ALA A 96 10.84 12.55 6.27
CA ALA A 96 9.78 13.29 6.95
C ALA A 96 8.54 12.45 7.32
N ASP A 97 8.45 11.19 6.85
CA ASP A 97 7.35 10.30 7.20
C ASP A 97 7.52 9.67 8.61
N ASP A 98 8.56 10.08 9.36
CA ASP A 98 8.86 9.67 10.75
C ASP A 98 8.99 8.15 10.96
N LEU A 99 9.40 7.44 9.90
CA LEU A 99 9.64 5.99 9.90
C LEU A 99 11.10 5.63 10.22
N GLU A 100 12.03 6.59 10.21
CA GLU A 100 13.45 6.36 10.52
C GLU A 100 13.73 6.41 12.04
N ASP A 101 14.77 5.70 12.46
CA ASP A 101 15.36 5.90 13.78
C ASP A 101 16.21 7.19 13.72
N GLN A 102 15.87 8.19 14.53
CA GLN A 102 16.77 9.34 14.71
C GLN A 102 18.06 8.85 15.38
N PRO A 103 19.23 9.32 14.93
CA PRO A 103 20.53 8.93 15.49
C PRO A 103 20.69 9.30 16.97
#